data_AF-A0A432I5Q0-F1
#
_entry.id   AF-A0A432I5Q0-F1
#
_cell.length_a   1.000
_cell.length_b   1.000
_cell.length_c   1.000
_cell.angle_alpha   90.00
_cell.angle_beta   90.00
_cell.angle_gamma   90.00
#
_symmetry.space_group_name_H-M   'P 1'
#
loop_
_entity.id
_entity.type
_entity.pdbx_description
1 polymer ?
#
loop_
_entity_poly.entity_id
_entity_poly.type
_entity_poly.pdbx_seq_one_letter_code
_entity_poly.pdbx_strand_id
1 'polypeptide(L)' 'MHTVIHLAAGTTGGWNWERIHCFNIGGPYNVFEASKQNDVRRIIFASSGGTMLGYEMENPYTEIVGADYDKIPET' A
#
# COMPACT_ATOMS: atom_id res chain seq x y z
N MET A 1 12.47 21.04 11.01
CA MET A 1 12.19 19.59 11.10
C MET A 1 13.11 18.89 10.11
N HIS A 2 13.81 17.81 10.46
CA HIS A 2 14.76 17.16 9.54
C HIS A 2 14.16 15.95 8.80
N THR A 3 13.16 15.30 9.38
CA THR A 3 12.55 14.08 8.83
C THR A 3 11.10 13.97 9.30
N VAL A 4 10.23 13.47 8.43
CA VAL A 4 8.86 13.07 8.76
C VAL A 4 8.78 11.54 8.74
N ILE A 5 8.15 10.96 9.76
CA ILE A 5 7.82 9.53 9.80
C ILE A 5 6.29 9.45 9.74
N HIS A 6 5.76 8.90 8.65
CA HIS A 6 4.33 8.78 8.44
C HIS A 6 3.87 7.33 8.67
N LEU A 7 3.18 7.12 9.80
CA LEU A 7 2.64 5.82 10.23
C LEU A 7 1.11 5.78 10.22
N ALA A 8 0.45 6.86 9.78
CA ALA A 8 -1.01 6.93 9.76
C ALA A 8 -1.57 6.17 8.54
N ALA A 9 -2.54 5.31 8.76
CA ALA A 9 -3.30 4.63 7.72
C ALA A 9 -4.68 4.23 8.25
N GLY A 10 -5.69 4.23 7.39
CA GLY A 10 -6.94 3.52 7.60
C GLY A 10 -6.72 2.03 7.34
N THR A 11 -6.79 1.22 8.41
CA THR A 11 -6.58 -0.24 8.37
C THR A 11 -7.87 -1.05 8.49
N THR A 12 -9.00 -0.37 8.73
CA THR A 12 -10.31 -0.99 8.90
C THR A 12 -11.19 -0.71 7.69
N GLY A 13 -12.16 -1.58 7.42
CA GLY A 13 -13.15 -1.39 6.35
C GLY A 13 -12.81 -2.07 5.02
N GLY A 14 -11.81 -2.97 5.01
CA GLY A 14 -11.46 -3.77 3.83
C GLY A 14 -11.11 -2.92 2.62
N TRP A 15 -11.64 -3.30 1.46
CA TRP A 15 -11.40 -2.67 0.16
C TRP A 15 -12.33 -1.49 -0.14
N ASN A 16 -12.90 -0.83 0.88
CA ASN A 16 -13.72 0.36 0.63
C ASN A 16 -12.86 1.47 0.00
N TRP A 17 -13.17 1.78 -1.26
CA TRP A 17 -12.38 2.70 -2.07
C TRP A 17 -12.34 4.11 -1.48
N GLU A 18 -13.48 4.66 -1.06
CA GLU A 18 -13.57 6.04 -0.58
C GLU A 18 -12.68 6.25 0.66
N ARG A 19 -12.67 5.26 1.56
CA ARG A 19 -11.85 5.26 2.77
C ARG A 19 -10.36 5.12 2.46
N ILE A 20 -9.99 4.18 1.59
CA ILE A 20 -8.59 3.98 1.16
C ILE A 20 -8.08 5.25 0.47
N HIS A 21 -8.87 5.80 -0.46
CA HIS A 21 -8.52 7.01 -1.18
C HIS A 21 -8.35 8.20 -0.23
N CYS A 22 -9.27 8.40 0.72
CA CYS A 22 -9.19 9.51 1.67
C CYS A 22 -7.97 9.38 2.60
N PHE A 23 -7.81 8.24 3.28
CA PHE A 23 -6.82 8.11 4.35
C PHE A 23 -5.45 7.63 3.86
N ASN A 24 -5.40 6.67 2.93
CA ASN A 24 -4.16 5.99 2.55
C ASN A 24 -3.54 6.53 1.26
N ILE A 25 -4.26 7.36 0.50
CA ILE A 25 -3.72 8.09 -0.66
C ILE A 25 -3.68 9.59 -0.36
N GLY A 26 -4.83 10.19 -0.01
CA GLY A 26 -4.93 11.61 0.30
C GLY A 26 -4.12 12.02 1.54
N GLY A 27 -4.15 11.21 2.60
CA GLY A 27 -3.37 11.45 3.82
C GLY A 27 -1.86 11.58 3.55
N PRO A 28 -1.21 10.57 2.95
CA PRO A 28 0.21 10.64 2.58
C PRO A 28 0.52 11.76 1.59
N TYR A 29 -0.33 12.00 0.59
CA TYR A 29 -0.16 13.10 -0.36
C TYR A 29 -0.06 14.45 0.36
N ASN A 30 -0.97 14.73 1.29
CA ASN A 30 -0.96 15.97 2.06
C ASN A 30 0.30 16.09 2.91
N VAL A 31 0.79 14.99 3.48
CA VAL A 31 2.05 14.98 4.25
C VAL A 31 3.26 15.24 3.36
N PHE A 32 3.28 14.71 2.14
CA PHE A 32 4.37 14.94 1.19
C PHE A 32 4.37 16.40 0.71
N GLU A 33 3.21 16.97 0.36
CA GLU A 33 3.10 18.37 -0.05
C GLU A 33 3.45 19.33 1.10
N ALA A 34 2.98 19.06 2.32
CA ALA A 34 3.36 19.86 3.49
C ALA A 34 4.87 19.77 3.78
N SER A 35 5.47 18.59 3.64
CA SER A 35 6.91 18.39 3.81
C SER A 35 7.71 19.19 2.78
N LYS A 36 7.29 19.15 1.52
CA LYS A 36 7.87 19.92 0.41
C LYS A 36 7.78 21.43 0.66
N GLN A 37 6.63 21.93 1.08
CA GLN A 37 6.44 23.36 1.41
C GLN A 37 7.31 23.85 2.57
N ASN A 38 7.78 22.93 3.43
CA ASN A 38 8.61 23.24 4.60
C ASN A 38 10.07 22.77 4.45
N ASP A 39 10.51 22.47 3.21
CA ASP A 39 11.87 22.03 2.88
C ASP A 39 12.35 20.77 3.66
N VAL A 40 11.40 19.89 4.01
CA VAL A 40 11.70 18.61 4.65
C VAL A 40 11.93 17.54 3.59
N ARG A 41 13.21 17.25 3.31
CA ARG A 41 13.60 16.36 2.20
C ARG A 41 13.51 14.86 2.50
N ARG A 42 13.53 14.45 3.77
CA ARG A 42 13.47 13.03 4.16
C ARG A 42 12.10 12.69 4.73
N ILE A 43 11.43 11.72 4.10
CA ILE A 43 10.16 11.16 4.56
C ILE A 43 10.29 9.65 4.62
N ILE A 44 9.90 9.04 5.74
CA ILE A 44 9.79 7.59 5.90
C ILE A 44 8.29 7.28 5.93
N PHE A 45 7.81 6.61 4.89
CA PHE A 45 6.41 6.22 4.72
C PHE A 45 6.26 4.73 5.00
N ALA A 46 5.43 4.37 5.99
CA ALA A 46 5.12 2.98 6.28
C ALA A 46 4.05 2.46 5.30
N SER A 47 4.49 1.62 4.35
CA SER A 47 3.59 0.87 3.46
C SER A 47 3.21 -0.49 4.07
N SER A 48 2.36 -1.24 3.38
CA SER A 48 1.97 -2.61 3.76
C SER A 48 2.14 -3.57 2.60
N GLY A 49 2.30 -4.87 2.90
CA GLY A 49 2.23 -5.93 1.88
C GLY A 49 0.86 -6.03 1.19
N GLY A 50 -0.16 -5.37 1.74
CA GLY A 50 -1.50 -5.28 1.16
C GLY A 50 -1.53 -4.77 -0.28
N THR A 51 -0.52 -3.98 -0.69
CA THR A 51 -0.39 -3.51 -2.08
C THR A 51 -0.18 -4.62 -3.10
N MET A 52 0.27 -5.80 -2.66
CA MET A 52 0.50 -6.96 -3.53
C MET A 52 -0.68 -7.94 -3.58
N LEU A 53 -1.66 -7.81 -2.67
CA LEU A 53 -2.74 -8.79 -2.54
C LEU A 53 -3.64 -8.87 -3.79
N GLY A 54 -3.66 -7.83 -4.63
CA GLY A 54 -4.36 -7.89 -5.91
C GLY A 54 -3.82 -8.99 -6.84
N TYR A 55 -2.52 -9.29 -6.77
CA TYR A 55 -1.92 -10.36 -7.57
C TYR A 55 -2.41 -11.75 -7.16
N GLU A 56 -2.91 -11.95 -5.94
CA GLU A 56 -3.48 -13.22 -5.50
C GLU A 56 -4.73 -13.63 -6.30
N MET A 57 -5.25 -12.74 -7.15
CA MET A 57 -6.37 -12.99 -8.07
C MET A 57 -5.90 -13.37 -9.48
N GLU A 58 -4.60 -13.34 -9.75
CA GLU A 58 -3.99 -13.63 -11.06
C GLU A 58 -3.17 -14.92 -11.01
N ASN A 59 -3.30 -15.77 -12.04
CA ASN A 59 -2.42 -16.92 -12.21
C ASN A 59 -0.97 -16.45 -12.48
N PRO A 60 0.06 -17.03 -11.82
CA PRO A 60 0.04 -18.24 -10.99
C PRO A 60 -0.17 -18.01 -9.49
N TYR A 61 -0.31 -16.76 -9.05
CA TYR A 61 -0.36 -16.44 -7.62
C TYR A 61 -1.64 -16.93 -6.96
N THR A 62 -2.77 -16.93 -7.66
CA THR A 62 -4.02 -17.56 -7.21
C THR A 62 -3.80 -19.00 -6.78
N GLU A 63 -3.09 -19.78 -7.58
CA GLU A 63 -2.78 -21.18 -7.32
C GLU A 63 -1.76 -21.33 -6.20
N ILE A 64 -0.76 -20.44 -6.13
CA ILE A 64 0.24 -20.43 -5.06
C ILE A 64 -0.42 -20.18 -3.69
N VAL A 65 -1.28 -19.17 -3.57
CA VAL A 65 -1.97 -18.87 -2.30
C VAL A 65 -3.03 -19.92 -1.96
N GLY A 66 -3.63 -20.54 -2.97
CA GLY A 66 -4.57 -21.66 -2.83
C GLY A 66 -3.91 -23.01 -2.53
N ALA A 67 -2.58 -23.10 -2.59
CA ALA A 67 -1.80 -24.34 -2.52
C ALA A 67 -2.10 -25.37 -3.62
N ASP A 68 -2.57 -24.91 -4.78
CA ASP A 68 -2.89 -25.72 -5.97
C ASP A 68 -1.69 -25.80 -6.93
N TYR A 69 -0.54 -26.28 -6.44
CA TYR A 69 0.73 -26.23 -7.19
C TYR A 69 0.71 -26.96 -8.54
N ASP A 70 -0.15 -27.97 -8.70
CA ASP A 70 -0.31 -28.72 -9.96
C ASP A 70 -0.88 -27.85 -11.11
N LYS A 71 -1.47 -26.70 -10.81
CA LYS A 71 -2.09 -25.79 -11.79
C LYS A 71 -1.21 -24.60 -12.17
N ILE A 72 0.02 -24.55 -11.65
CA ILE A 72 0.98 -23.49 -11.98
C ILE A 72 1.54 -23.76 -13.40
N PRO A 73 1.55 -22.78 -14.32
CA PRO A 73 2.11 -22.97 -15.66
C PRO A 73 3.61 -23.30 -15.62
N GLU A 74 4.04 -24.20 -16.50
CA GLU A 74 5.48 -24.42 -16.75
C GLU A 74 6.08 -23.19 -17.46
N THR A 75 7.30 -22.81 -17.07
CA THR A 75 8.02 -21.62 -17.56
C THR A 75 8.68 -21.83 -18.92
#